data_AF-A0A3M5XAG6-F1
#
_entry.id   AF-A0A3M5XAG6-F1
#
_cell.length_a   1.000
_cell.length_b   1.000
_cell.length_c   1.000
_cell.angle_alpha   90.00
_cell.angle_beta   90.00
_cell.angle_gamma   90.00
#
_symmetry.space_group_name_H-M   'P 1'
#
loop_
_entity.id
_entity.type
_entity.pdbx_description
1 polymer ?
#
loop_
_entity_poly.entity_id
_entity_poly.type
_entity_poly.pdbx_seq_one_letter_code
_entity_poly.pdbx_strand_id
1 'polypeptide(L)'
;AGIPFVTTQAGGMFGLYFSEAEEIVTFEDVMTSDSERFKRFFHLMLDGGVYLAPSAFEAGFTSIAHGDAELKLTLDAAEKAFAALK
;
A
#
# COMPACT_ATOMS: atom_id res chain seq x y z
N ALA A 1 11.90 5.52 -4.01
CA ALA A 1 11.44 6.93 -4.02
C ALA A 1 11.87 7.75 -2.79
N GLY A 2 12.45 7.13 -1.73
CA GLY A 2 12.77 7.85 -0.50
C GLY A 2 11.54 8.22 0.33
N ILE A 3 10.48 7.41 0.22
CA ILE A 3 9.21 7.61 0.92
C ILE A 3 9.18 6.59 2.07
N PRO A 4 9.00 7.03 3.33
CA PRO A 4 8.82 6.12 4.47
C PRO A 4 7.62 5.19 4.26
N PHE A 5 7.86 3.90 4.42
CA PHE A 5 6.87 2.87 4.12
C PHE A 5 7.18 1.58 4.89
N VAL A 6 6.15 1.01 5.50
CA VAL A 6 6.21 -0.25 6.26
C VAL A 6 4.98 -1.09 5.93
N THR A 7 5.11 -2.41 6.02
CA THR A 7 4.06 -3.36 5.68
C THR A 7 3.85 -4.38 6.78
N THR A 8 2.63 -4.90 6.89
CA THR A 8 2.31 -6.07 7.72
C THR A 8 1.76 -7.19 6.86
N GLN A 9 1.85 -8.45 7.31
CA GLN A 9 1.30 -9.60 6.60
C GLN A 9 0.84 -10.70 7.56
N ALA A 10 -0.30 -11.32 7.24
CA ALA A 10 -0.80 -12.53 7.88
C ALA A 10 -1.47 -13.44 6.84
N GLY A 11 -0.71 -14.40 6.29
CA GLY A 11 -1.19 -15.26 5.21
C GLY A 11 -1.56 -14.44 3.96
N GLY A 12 -2.84 -14.48 3.56
CA GLY A 12 -3.37 -13.71 2.43
C GLY A 12 -3.79 -12.26 2.76
N MET A 13 -3.66 -11.83 4.01
CA MET A 13 -3.92 -10.45 4.43
C MET A 13 -2.62 -9.66 4.48
N PHE A 14 -2.66 -8.39 4.08
CA PHE A 14 -1.53 -7.48 4.18
C PHE A 14 -1.96 -6.04 4.52
N GLY A 15 -1.04 -5.24 5.04
CA GLY A 15 -1.22 -3.82 5.30
C GLY A 15 -0.11 -2.99 4.66
N LEU A 16 -0.45 -1.79 4.18
CA LEU A 16 0.46 -0.84 3.56
C LEU A 16 0.38 0.48 4.33
N TYR A 17 1.47 0.90 4.96
CA TYR A 17 1.49 2.07 5.82
C TYR A 17 2.60 3.03 5.40
N PHE A 18 2.24 4.28 5.19
CA PHE A 18 3.21 5.36 4.98
C PHE A 18 3.65 5.87 6.36
N SER A 19 4.70 5.28 6.93
CA SER A 19 5.17 5.59 8.28
C SER A 19 6.70 5.53 8.36
N GLU A 20 7.29 6.27 9.30
CA GLU A 20 8.71 6.15 9.67
C GLU A 20 8.95 5.07 10.74
N ALA A 21 7.89 4.52 11.33
CA ALA A 21 8.00 3.43 12.28
C ALA A 21 8.67 2.21 11.64
N GLU A 22 9.52 1.53 12.40
CA GLU A 22 10.16 0.28 11.98
C GLU A 22 9.14 -0.85 11.82
N GLU A 23 8.15 -0.90 12.71
CA GLU A 23 7.05 -1.88 12.71
C GLU A 23 5.71 -1.22 13.10
N ILE A 24 4.61 -1.85 12.72
CA ILE A 24 3.23 -1.46 13.11
C ILE A 24 2.68 -2.55 14.02
N VAL A 25 2.57 -2.27 15.32
CA VAL A 25 2.16 -3.26 16.33
C VAL A 25 0.89 -2.83 17.05
N THR A 26 0.68 -1.52 17.22
CA THR A 26 -0.41 -0.93 17.97
C THR A 26 -1.36 -0.15 17.07
N PHE A 27 -2.54 0.15 17.61
CA PHE A 27 -3.49 1.06 16.95
C PHE A 27 -2.89 2.47 16.77
N GLU A 28 -2.12 2.95 17.75
CA GLU A 28 -1.46 4.27 17.69
C GLU A 28 -0.47 4.34 16.51
N ASP A 29 0.28 3.26 16.25
CA ASP A 29 1.20 3.17 15.11
C ASP A 29 0.46 3.34 13.77
N VAL A 30 -0.75 2.77 13.66
CA VAL A 30 -1.61 2.95 12.48
C VAL A 30 -2.10 4.40 12.39
N MET A 31 -2.58 4.97 13.50
CA MET A 31 -3.15 6.33 13.53
C MET A 31 -2.12 7.42 13.27
N THR A 32 -0.83 7.15 13.52
CA THR A 32 0.28 8.06 13.24
C THR A 32 0.83 7.96 11.82
N SER A 33 0.35 7.01 11.01
CA SER A 33 0.73 6.91 9.60
C SER A 33 0.15 8.05 8.73
N ASP A 34 0.83 8.35 7.63
CA ASP A 34 0.46 9.41 6.67
C ASP A 34 -0.73 8.95 5.79
N SER A 35 -1.92 9.07 6.35
CA SER A 35 -3.18 8.71 5.69
C SER A 35 -3.51 9.56 4.46
N GLU A 36 -3.03 10.82 4.39
CA GLU A 36 -3.21 11.67 3.21
C GLU A 36 -2.35 11.19 2.03
N ARG A 37 -1.12 10.76 2.31
CA ARG A 37 -0.27 10.11 1.31
C ARG A 37 -0.86 8.78 0.86
N PHE A 38 -1.44 7.99 1.75
CA PHE A 38 -2.18 6.80 1.36
C PHE A 38 -3.32 7.12 0.39
N LYS A 39 -4.14 8.15 0.67
CA LYS A 39 -5.24 8.57 -0.23
C LYS A 39 -4.71 8.90 -1.63
N ARG A 40 -3.61 9.65 -1.73
CA ARG A 40 -2.97 9.97 -3.01
C ARG A 40 -2.44 8.72 -3.70
N PHE A 41 -1.76 7.85 -2.96
CA PHE A 41 -1.27 6.57 -3.46
C PHE A 41 -2.39 5.70 -4.02
N PHE A 42 -3.50 5.58 -3.30
CA PHE A 42 -4.68 4.84 -3.73
C PHE A 42 -5.18 5.31 -5.11
N HIS A 43 -5.36 6.61 -5.31
CA HIS A 43 -5.79 7.13 -6.62
C HIS A 43 -4.76 6.89 -7.73
N LEU A 44 -3.47 7.05 -7.44
CA LEU A 44 -2.41 6.75 -8.42
C LEU A 44 -2.34 5.26 -8.78
N MET A 45 -2.60 4.37 -7.82
CA MET A 45 -2.70 2.93 -8.06
C MET A 45 -3.93 2.61 -8.92
N LEU A 46 -5.07 3.28 -8.67
CA LEU A 46 -6.27 3.15 -9.51
C LEU A 46 -6.00 3.58 -10.95
N ASP A 47 -5.31 4.70 -11.17
CA ASP A 47 -4.91 5.15 -12.51
C ASP A 47 -3.98 4.13 -13.20
N GLY A 48 -3.21 3.37 -12.42
CA GLY A 48 -2.37 2.25 -12.86
C GLY A 48 -3.11 0.92 -13.05
N GLY A 49 -4.42 0.87 -12.83
CA GLY A 49 -5.24 -0.34 -12.98
C GLY A 49 -5.25 -1.26 -11.76
N VAL A 50 -4.84 -0.79 -10.58
CA VAL A 50 -4.78 -1.57 -9.34
C VAL A 50 -5.76 -1.00 -8.32
N TYR A 51 -6.77 -1.80 -7.96
CA TYR A 51 -7.76 -1.43 -6.97
C TYR A 51 -7.37 -1.93 -5.58
N LEU A 52 -6.83 -1.03 -4.76
CA LEU A 52 -6.55 -1.30 -3.34
C LEU A 52 -7.80 -1.07 -2.48
N ALA A 53 -7.72 -1.42 -1.19
CA ALA A 53 -8.76 -1.03 -0.24
C ALA A 53 -8.87 0.52 -0.21
N PRO A 54 -10.07 1.11 -0.33
CA PRO A 54 -10.27 2.56 -0.41
C PRO A 54 -10.19 3.24 0.98
N SER A 55 -9.33 2.74 1.86
CA SER A 55 -9.14 3.21 3.23
C SER A 55 -7.74 2.85 3.72
N ALA A 56 -7.07 3.78 4.39
CA ALA A 56 -5.77 3.54 5.02
C ALA A 56 -5.85 2.61 6.25
N PHE A 57 -7.07 2.32 6.72
CA PHE A 57 -7.34 1.53 7.92
C PHE A 57 -7.85 0.12 7.62
N GLU A 58 -8.03 -0.22 6.34
CA GLU A 58 -8.51 -1.53 5.90
C GLU A 58 -7.34 -2.42 5.47
N ALA A 59 -7.49 -3.73 5.70
CA ALA A 59 -6.53 -4.71 5.21
C ALA A 59 -6.66 -4.88 3.68
N GLY A 60 -5.53 -5.13 3.03
CA GLY A 60 -5.47 -5.67 1.68
C GLY A 60 -5.57 -7.20 1.69
N PHE A 61 -6.05 -7.76 0.58
CA PHE A 61 -6.21 -9.21 0.40
C PHE A 61 -5.58 -9.67 -0.90
N THR A 62 -4.90 -10.80 -0.85
CA THR A 62 -4.47 -11.56 -2.04
C THR A 62 -5.35 -12.80 -2.22
N SER A 63 -5.24 -13.41 -3.40
CA SER A 63 -5.96 -14.64 -3.72
C SER A 63 -5.08 -15.58 -4.52
N ILE A 64 -5.44 -16.86 -4.58
CA ILE A 64 -4.72 -17.86 -5.39
C ILE A 64 -4.70 -17.55 -6.89
N ALA A 65 -5.62 -16.70 -7.36
CA ALA A 65 -5.67 -16.22 -8.74
C ALA A 65 -4.60 -15.18 -9.10
N HIS A 66 -3.95 -14.55 -8.11
CA HIS A 66 -2.88 -13.57 -8.38
C HIS A 66 -1.60 -14.30 -8.75
N GLY A 67 -1.06 -14.05 -9.95
CA GLY A 67 0.20 -14.58 -10.44
C GLY A 67 1.17 -13.50 -10.90
N ASP A 68 2.15 -13.90 -11.73
CA ASP A 68 3.24 -13.02 -12.16
C ASP A 68 2.77 -11.80 -12.97
N ALA A 69 1.67 -11.95 -13.73
CA ALA A 69 1.10 -10.86 -14.52
C ALA A 69 0.50 -9.77 -13.63
N GLU A 70 -0.31 -10.16 -12.63
CA GLU A 70 -0.92 -9.25 -11.67
C GLU A 70 0.15 -8.60 -10.79
N LEU A 71 1.17 -9.38 -10.40
CA LEU A 71 2.31 -8.86 -9.64
C LEU A 71 3.06 -7.80 -10.46
N LYS A 72 3.38 -8.08 -11.72
CA LYS A 72 4.06 -7.11 -12.59
C LYS A 72 3.23 -5.83 -12.76
N LEU A 73 1.94 -5.95 -13.03
CA LEU A 73 1.04 -4.80 -13.12
C LEU A 73 1.08 -3.97 -11.83
N THR A 74 1.02 -4.64 -10.68
CA THR A 74 1.02 -4.00 -9.36
C THR A 74 2.33 -3.26 -9.08
N LEU A 75 3.47 -3.86 -9.41
CA LEU A 75 4.78 -3.24 -9.22
C LEU A 75 4.98 -2.05 -10.17
N ASP A 76 4.62 -2.19 -11.45
CA ASP A 76 4.74 -1.11 -12.45
C ASP A 76 3.84 0.09 -12.07
N ALA A 77 2.64 -0.17 -11.53
CA ALA A 77 1.74 0.87 -11.02
C ALA A 77 2.31 1.55 -9.78
N ALA A 78 2.81 0.77 -8.82
CA ALA A 78 3.41 1.29 -7.58
C ALA A 78 4.64 2.15 -7.86
N GLU A 79 5.52 1.75 -8.79
CA GLU A 79 6.69 2.54 -9.18
C GLU A 79 6.30 3.93 -9.69
N LYS A 80 5.31 3.99 -10.59
CA LYS A 80 4.77 5.25 -11.12
C LYS A 80 4.12 6.08 -10.01
N ALA A 81 3.32 5.45 -9.15
CA ALA A 81 2.66 6.12 -8.04
C ALA A 81 3.69 6.73 -7.07
N PHE A 82 4.69 5.97 -6.65
CA PHE A 82 5.75 6.48 -5.76
C PHE A 82 6.58 7.59 -6.41
N ALA A 83 6.79 7.57 -7.72
CA ALA A 83 7.46 8.67 -8.43
C ALA A 83 6.66 9.97 -8.38
N ALA A 84 5.32 9.89 -8.45
CA ALA A 84 4.39 11.04 -8.40
C ALA A 84 4.05 11.52 -6.97
N LEU A 85 4.48 10.78 -5.93
CA LEU A 85 4.30 11.14 -4.52
C LEU A 85 5.47 11.92 -3.91
N LYS A 86 6.54 12.12 -4.68
CA LYS A 86 7.59 13.09 -4.34
C LYS A 86 7.03 14.51 -4.38
#